data_AF-A0A7J5F2U1-F1
#
_entry.id   AF-A0A7J5F2U1-F1
#
_cell.length_a   1.000
_cell.length_b   1.000
_cell.length_c   1.000
_cell.angle_alpha   90.00
_cell.angle_beta   90.00
_cell.angle_gamma   90.00
#
_symmetry.space_group_name_H-M   'P 1'
#
loop_
_entity.id
_entity.type
_entity.pdbx_description
1 polymer ?
#
loop_
_entity_poly.entity_id
_entity_poly.type
_entity_poly.pdbx_seq_one_letter_code
_entity_poly.pdbx_strand_id
1 'polypeptide(L)' 'MFPFTTLTLHSVLLSDAGLCIELLYRPSFPPAWVVRTSRRFLGVRFGATSVWFTEKEKAVLFGRRRAEDKRRQRMKKRP' A
#
# COMPACT_ATOMS: atom_id res chain seq x y z
N MET A 1 -4.20 23.66 -15.13
CA MET A 1 -5.02 22.48 -15.50
C MET A 1 -4.09 21.27 -15.42
N PHE A 2 -4.09 20.55 -14.30
CA PHE A 2 -3.29 19.33 -14.17
C PHE A 2 -3.94 18.23 -15.01
N PRO A 3 -3.22 17.51 -15.87
CA PRO A 3 -3.82 16.39 -16.56
C PRO A 3 -4.25 15.39 -15.50
N PHE A 4 -5.55 15.07 -15.49
CA PHE A 4 -6.04 13.84 -14.91
C PHE A 4 -5.43 12.71 -15.72
N THR A 5 -4.18 12.35 -15.41
CA THR A 5 -3.66 11.06 -15.83
C THR A 5 -4.54 10.05 -15.13
N THR A 6 -5.40 9.40 -15.91
CA THR A 6 -5.99 8.11 -15.59
C THR A 6 -4.85 7.18 -15.27
N LEU A 7 -4.40 7.22 -14.01
CA LEU A 7 -3.59 6.21 -13.39
C LEU A 7 -4.34 4.91 -13.62
N THR A 8 -3.84 4.06 -14.50
CA THR A 8 -4.17 2.65 -14.55
C THR A 8 -3.66 2.05 -13.23
N LEU A 9 -4.43 2.32 -12.18
CA LEU A 9 -4.22 1.90 -10.82
C LEU A 9 -4.47 0.40 -10.79
N HIS A 10 -3.41 -0.38 -10.92
CA HIS A 10 -3.44 -1.76 -10.41
C HIS A 10 -3.43 -1.70 -8.87
N SER A 11 -4.52 -1.21 -8.29
CA SER A 11 -4.73 -1.10 -6.85
C SER A 11 -5.14 -2.46 -6.31
N VAL A 12 -4.18 -3.21 -5.77
CA VAL A 12 -4.52 -4.36 -4.92
C VAL A 12 -4.76 -3.81 -3.52
N LEU A 13 -6.03 -3.79 -3.11
CA LEU A 13 -6.43 -3.40 -1.77
C LEU A 13 -6.45 -4.65 -0.88
N LEU A 14 -5.45 -4.79 -0.01
CA LEU A 14 -5.48 -5.77 1.05
C LEU A 14 -6.01 -5.08 2.31
N SER A 15 -7.23 -5.42 2.71
CA SER A 15 -7.78 -5.04 4.01
C SER A 15 -7.71 -6.24 4.93
N ASP A 16 -6.67 -6.31 5.75
CA ASP A 16 -6.55 -7.34 6.79
C ASP A 16 -6.34 -6.69 8.16
N ALA A 17 -7.10 -7.16 9.15
CA ALA A 17 -6.92 -6.80 10.56
C ALA A 17 -6.95 -5.28 10.88
N GLY A 18 -7.66 -4.47 10.08
CA GLY A 18 -7.75 -3.01 10.24
C GLY A 18 -6.54 -2.24 9.69
N LEU A 19 -5.71 -2.88 8.87
CA LEU A 19 -4.69 -2.25 8.05
C LEU A 19 -5.08 -2.38 6.58
N CYS A 20 -5.17 -1.24 5.91
CA CYS A 20 -5.34 -1.14 4.46
C CYS A 20 -3.96 -0.98 3.83
N ILE A 21 -3.65 -1.84 2.87
CA ILE A 21 -2.46 -1.76 2.05
C ILE A 21 -2.91 -1.62 0.60
N GLU A 22 -2.39 -0.61 -0.08
CA GLU A 22 -2.65 -0.32 -1.47
C GLU A 22 -1.32 -0.35 -2.23
N LEU A 23 -1.25 -1.14 -3.29
CA LEU A 23 -0.14 -1.15 -4.23
C LEU A 23 -0.51 -0.25 -5.41
N LEU A 24 0.35 0.70 -5.76
CA LEU A 24 0.14 1.60 -6.88
C LEU A 24 1.27 1.44 -7.87
N TYR A 25 0.96 1.17 -9.14
CA TYR A 25 1.95 1.28 -10.20
C TYR A 25 1.95 2.69 -10.78
N ARG A 26 3.13 3.31 -10.83
CA ARG A 26 3.35 4.62 -11.43
C ARG A 26 4.26 4.43 -12.65
N PRO A 27 3.72 4.52 -13.87
CA PRO A 27 4.52 4.53 -15.09
C PRO A 27 5.21 5.90 -15.23
N SER A 28 6.24 6.14 -14.42
CA SER A 28 7.15 7.29 -14.52
C SER A 28 8.49 6.88 -15.15
N PHE A 29 9.40 7.83 -15.36
CA PHE A 29 10.80 7.57 -15.71
C PHE A 29 11.70 7.99 -14.52
N PRO A 30 12.20 7.04 -13.70
CA PRO A 30 12.04 5.59 -13.78
C PRO A 30 10.65 5.09 -13.31
N PRO A 31 10.20 3.89 -13.74
CA PRO A 31 8.94 3.30 -13.29
C PRO A 31 9.02 2.95 -11.80
N ALA A 32 7.92 3.17 -11.08
CA ALA A 32 7.91 2.98 -9.63
C ALA A 32 6.61 2.31 -9.16
N TRP A 33 6.74 1.51 -8.12
CA TRP A 33 5.68 0.94 -7.32
C TRP A 33 5.60 1.68 -5.99
N VAL A 34 4.44 2.22 -5.66
CA VAL A 34 4.19 2.89 -4.38
C VAL A 34 3.32 1.98 -3.53
N VAL A 35 3.81 1.63 -2.34
CA VAL A 35 3.04 0.91 -1.33
C VAL A 35 2.53 1.91 -0.33
N ARG A 36 1.21 2.09 -0.28
CA ARG A 36 0.54 2.93 0.70
C ARG A 36 -0.05 2.06 1.80
N THR A 37 0.17 2.45 3.05
CA THR A 37 -0.36 1.75 4.22
C THR A 37 -1.12 2.72 5.11
N SER A 38 -2.28 2.30 5.60
CA SER A 38 -3.11 3.10 6.50
C SER A 38 -3.90 2.21 7.45
N ARG A 39 -4.18 2.70 8.66
CA ARG A 39 -5.06 2.04 9.63
C ARG A 39 -6.56 2.29 9.36
N ARG A 40 -6.87 3.11 8.36
CA ARG A 40 -8.23 3.45 7.91
C ARG A 40 -8.29 3.27 6.40
N PHE A 41 -9.49 3.07 5.86
CA PHE A 41 -9.71 2.92 4.42
C PHE A 41 -9.02 4.04 3.64
N LEU A 42 -8.25 3.67 2.61
CA LEU A 42 -7.31 4.53 1.87
C LEU A 42 -7.98 5.49 0.86
N GLY A 43 -9.29 5.72 0.97
CA GLY A 43 -9.95 6.79 0.23
C GLY A 43 -9.35 8.14 0.59
N VAL A 44 -8.87 8.89 -0.43
CA VAL A 44 -8.47 10.31 -0.48
C VAL A 44 -7.93 10.94 0.83
N ARG A 45 -7.21 10.19 1.67
CA ARG A 45 -6.82 10.67 3.01
C ARG A 45 -5.33 10.88 3.18
N PHE A 46 -5.02 12.06 3.71
CA PHE A 46 -3.77 12.43 4.35
C PHE A 46 -3.51 11.52 5.55
N GLY A 47 -2.27 11.02 5.68
CA GLY A 47 -1.84 10.15 6.79
C GLY A 47 -1.51 8.70 6.41
N ALA A 48 -1.55 8.34 5.12
CA ALA A 48 -1.03 7.07 4.64
C ALA A 48 0.51 7.11 4.58
N THR A 49 1.18 6.12 5.15
CA THR A 49 2.63 5.95 4.96
C THR A 49 2.87 5.38 3.56
N SER A 50 3.71 6.05 2.79
CA SER A 50 4.02 5.67 1.39
C SER A 50 5.48 5.27 1.28
N VAL A 51 5.75 4.13 0.66
CA VAL A 51 7.11 3.62 0.39
C VAL A 51 7.23 3.29 -1.09
N TRP A 52 8.37 3.64 -1.69
CA TRP A 52 8.60 3.57 -3.13
C TRP A 52 9.59 2.45 -3.46
N PHE A 53 9.30 1.72 -4.51
CA PHE A 53 10.11 0.61 -5.02
C PHE A 53 10.23 0.70 -6.53
N THR A 54 11.38 0.34 -7.09
CA THR A 54 11.55 0.21 -8.55
C THR A 54 11.08 -1.18 -9.03
N GLU A 55 11.28 -2.21 -8.20
CA GLU A 55 10.90 -3.60 -8.48
C GLU A 55 9.53 -3.95 -7.89
N LYS A 56 8.68 -4.61 -8.70
CA LYS A 56 7.33 -5.03 -8.31
C LYS A 56 7.37 -6.04 -7.16
N GLU A 57 8.29 -6.98 -7.22
CA GLU A 57 8.44 -8.09 -6.28
C GLU A 57 8.76 -7.56 -4.88
N LYS A 58 9.62 -6.54 -4.79
CA LYS A 58 9.96 -5.86 -3.54
C LYS A 58 8.76 -5.12 -2.95
N ALA A 59 7.98 -4.43 -3.78
CA ALA A 59 6.75 -3.76 -3.34
C ALA A 59 5.72 -4.75 -2.78
N VAL A 60 5.50 -5.86 -3.49
CA VAL A 60 4.56 -6.92 -3.07
C VAL A 60 5.04 -7.58 -1.78
N LEU A 61 6.34 -7.91 -1.68
CA LEU A 61 6.92 -8.53 -0.48
C LEU A 61 6.79 -7.61 0.73
N PHE A 62 7.03 -6.30 0.55
CA PHE A 62 6.88 -5.31 1.61
C PHE A 62 5.41 -5.22 2.09
N GLY A 63 4.45 -5.17 1.16
CA GLY A 63 3.03 -5.16 1.48
C GLY A 63 2.61 -6.41 2.28
N ARG A 64 3.04 -7.60 1.85
CA ARG A 64 2.75 -8.86 2.56
C ARG A 64 3.34 -8.89 3.98
N ARG A 65 4.62 -8.52 4.15
CA ARG A 65 5.27 -8.46 5.47
C ARG A 65 4.53 -7.52 6.41
N ARG A 66 4.12 -6.34 5.92
CA ARG A 66 3.35 -5.37 6.72
C ARG A 66 1.99 -5.90 7.17
N ALA A 67 1.28 -6.61 6.30
CA ALA A 67 0.01 -7.25 6.68
C ALA A 67 0.25 -8.31 7.77
N GLU A 68 1.26 -9.16 7.58
CA GLU A 68 1.59 -10.23 8.52
C GLU A 68 2.03 -9.69 9.89
N ASP A 69 2.91 -8.69 9.93
CA ASP A 69 3.34 -8.04 11.17
C ASP A 69 2.13 -7.49 11.95
N LYS A 70 1.17 -6.91 11.25
CA LYS A 70 -0.04 -6.37 11.88
C LYS A 70 -0.92 -7.48 12.45
N ARG A 71 -1.08 -8.58 11.71
CA ARG A 71 -1.80 -9.76 12.14
C ARG A 71 -1.16 -10.37 13.40
N ARG A 72 0.18 -10.51 13.41
CA ARG A 72 0.96 -10.98 14.57
C ARG A 72 0.79 -10.08 15.79
N GLN A 73 0.83 -8.74 15.63
CA GLN A 73 0.59 -7.79 16.72
C GLN A 73 -0.81 -7.90 17.33
N ARG A 74 -1.83 -8.23 16.52
CA ARG A 74 -3.19 -8.44 17.01
C ARG A 74 -3.34 -9.75 17.77
N MET A 75 -2.71 -10.83 17.33
CA MET A 75 -2.73 -12.10 18.07
C MET A 75 -2.08 -11.96 19.44
N LYS A 76 -0.97 -11.21 19.55
CA LYS A 76 -0.30 -10.92 20.84
C LYS A 76 -1.10 -10.03 21.79
N LYS A 77 -2.16 -9.36 21.31
CA LYS A 77 -3.01 -8.45 22.10
C LYS A 77 -4.33 -9.07 22.53
N ARG A 78 -4.55 -10.37 22.26
CA ARG A 78 -5.70 -11.09 22.79
C ARG A 78 -5.32 -11.59 24.19
N PRO A 79 -5.99 -11.12 25.27
CA PRO A 79 -5.80 -11.66 26.62
C PRO A 79 -6.21 -13.14 26.70
#